data_AF-A0A2J6TDD1-F1
#
_entry.id   AF-A0A2J6TDD1-F1
#
_cell.length_a   1.000
_cell.length_b   1.000
_cell.length_c   1.000
_cell.angle_alpha   90.00
_cell.angle_beta   90.00
_cell.angle_gamma   90.00
#
_symmetry.space_group_name_H-M   'P 1'
#
loop_
_entity.id
_entity.type
_entity.pdbx_description
1 polymer ?
#
loop_
_entity_poly.entity_id
_entity_poly.type
_entity_poly.pdbx_seq_one_letter_code
_entity_poly.pdbx_strand_id
1 'polypeptide(L)'
;RSQISMFHQLQCLRTIREVYLIISQSTSDDTQYHFLLDCWDYLRQGILCAADSTLQPIDKTGSTGLGLWHSCKDSSILYDWVEKS
;
A
#
# COMPACT_ATOMS: atom_id res chain seq x y z
N ARG A 1 -17.95 -3.58 -9.75
CA ARG A 1 -17.30 -2.42 -9.10
C ARG A 1 -15.81 -2.72 -9.13
N SER A 2 -14.97 -1.80 -9.59
CA SER A 2 -13.54 -2.01 -9.80
C SER A 2 -12.75 -0.84 -9.20
N GLN A 3 -11.51 -1.06 -8.77
CA GLN A 3 -10.64 -0.05 -8.17
C GLN A 3 -9.27 -0.08 -8.86
N ILE A 4 -8.59 1.06 -9.01
CA ILE A 4 -7.19 1.08 -9.46
C ILE A 4 -6.32 0.38 -8.41
N SER A 5 -5.39 -0.47 -8.88
CA SER A 5 -4.57 -1.33 -8.04
C SER A 5 -3.74 -0.55 -7.02
N MET A 6 -3.14 0.58 -7.41
CA MET A 6 -2.42 1.45 -6.47
C MET A 6 -3.25 1.81 -5.23
N PHE A 7 -4.52 2.19 -5.41
CA PHE A 7 -5.39 2.55 -4.28
C PHE A 7 -5.79 1.33 -3.45
N HIS A 8 -5.99 0.18 -4.09
CA HIS A 8 -6.25 -1.06 -3.37
C HIS A 8 -5.04 -1.48 -2.51
N GLN A 9 -3.84 -1.43 -3.08
CA GLN A 9 -2.58 -1.73 -2.40
C GLN A 9 -2.35 -0.79 -1.19
N LEU A 10 -2.61 0.51 -1.34
CA LEU A 10 -2.54 1.48 -0.24
C LEU A 10 -3.56 1.18 0.86
N GLN A 11 -4.78 0.80 0.49
CA GLN A 11 -5.82 0.41 1.45
C GLN A 11 -5.39 -0.84 2.23
N CYS A 12 -4.90 -1.88 1.56
CA CYS A 12 -4.39 -3.08 2.20
C CYS A 12 -3.26 -2.75 3.18
N LEU A 13 -2.27 -1.97 2.76
CA LEU A 13 -1.13 -1.58 3.60
C LEU A 13 -1.59 -0.80 4.84
N ARG A 14 -2.57 0.10 4.69
CA ARG A 14 -3.18 0.81 5.81
C ARG A 14 -3.90 -0.12 6.78
N THR A 15 -4.73 -1.04 6.28
CA THR A 15 -5.47 -1.99 7.12
C THR A 15 -4.54 -2.89 7.92
N ILE A 16 -3.47 -3.38 7.30
CA ILE A 16 -2.48 -4.20 8.01
C ILE A 16 -1.80 -3.37 9.13
N ARG A 17 -1.48 -2.09 8.89
CA ARG A 17 -0.96 -1.19 9.94
C ARG A 17 -1.91 -1.08 11.12
N GLU A 18 -3.18 -0.82 10.85
CA GLU A 18 -4.20 -0.60 11.86
C GLU A 18 -4.39 -1.85 12.73
N VAL A 19 -4.46 -3.03 12.10
CA VAL A 19 -4.56 -4.32 12.82
C VAL A 19 -3.30 -4.58 13.65
N TYR A 20 -2.11 -4.33 13.09
CA TYR A 20 -0.86 -4.48 13.84
C TYR A 20 -0.82 -3.57 15.08
N LEU A 21 -1.23 -2.30 14.96
CA LEU A 21 -1.29 -1.36 16.08
C LEU A 21 -2.30 -1.78 17.16
N ILE A 22 -3.39 -2.44 16.79
CA ILE A 22 -4.36 -2.98 17.75
C ILE A 22 -3.75 -4.15 18.54
N ILE A 23 -3.01 -5.04 17.87
CA ILE A 23 -2.43 -6.24 18.50
C ILE A 23 -1.18 -5.89 19.33
N SER A 24 -0.37 -4.92 18.88
CA SER A 24 0.91 -4.53 19.50
C SER A 24 0.77 -3.61 20.72
N GLN A 25 -0.44 -3.16 21.08
CA GLN A 25 -0.70 -2.35 22.28
C GLN A 25 -0.29 -3.01 23.62
N SER A 26 0.08 -4.30 23.60
CA SER A 26 0.50 -5.06 24.78
C SER A 26 2.02 -5.27 24.92
N THR A 27 2.82 -4.86 23.93
CA THR A 27 4.28 -5.09 23.91
C THR A 27 5.05 -3.77 24.01
N SER A 28 5.74 -3.56 25.13
CA SER A 28 6.46 -2.32 25.47
C SER A 28 7.86 -2.20 24.84
N ASP A 29 8.01 -2.50 23.55
CA ASP A 29 9.27 -2.33 22.83
C ASP A 29 9.17 -1.22 21.77
N ASP A 30 9.43 0.01 22.20
CA ASP A 30 9.42 1.22 21.35
C ASP A 30 10.41 1.12 20.18
N THR A 31 11.50 0.36 20.31
CA THR A 31 12.52 0.27 19.26
C THR A 31 11.99 -0.51 18.05
N GLN A 32 11.30 -1.63 18.30
CA GLN A 32 10.65 -2.41 17.24
C GLN A 32 9.50 -1.63 16.59
N TYR A 33 8.77 -0.84 17.38
CA TYR A 33 7.72 0.04 16.88
C TYR A 33 8.23 1.04 15.84
N HIS A 34 9.30 1.78 16.16
CA HIS A 34 9.89 2.76 15.24
C HIS A 34 10.41 2.13 13.95
N PHE A 35 11.14 1.02 14.04
CA PHE A 35 11.63 0.30 12.87
C PHE A 35 10.50 -0.17 11.94
N LEU A 36 9.40 -0.63 12.52
CA LEU A 36 8.23 -1.06 11.74
C LEU A 36 7.52 0.10 11.06
N LEU A 37 7.49 1.30 11.66
CA LEU A 37 6.98 2.50 10.99
C LEU A 37 7.79 2.87 9.75
N ASP A 38 9.13 2.81 9.85
CA ASP A 38 10.01 3.08 8.72
C ASP A 38 9.81 2.06 7.59
N CYS A 39 9.67 0.78 7.94
CA CYS A 39 9.34 -0.28 7.01
C CYS A 39 7.98 -0.03 6.31
N TRP A 40 6.99 0.46 7.07
CA TRP A 40 5.68 0.79 6.52
C TRP A 40 5.73 1.94 5.52
N ASP A 41 6.48 2.99 5.84
CA ASP A 41 6.64 4.12 4.93
C ASP A 41 7.43 3.73 3.69
N TYR A 42 8.45 2.88 3.82
CA TYR A 42 9.19 2.33 2.68
C TYR A 42 8.28 1.56 1.71
N LEU A 43 7.41 0.68 2.23
CA LEU A 43 6.44 -0.06 1.41
C LEU A 43 5.44 0.89 0.73
N ARG A 44 4.95 1.90 1.46
CA ARG A 44 4.05 2.93 0.91
C ARG A 44 4.71 3.70 -0.23
N GLN A 45 5.97 4.13 -0.05
CA GLN A 45 6.75 4.81 -1.08
C GLN A 45 6.95 3.90 -2.31
N GLY A 46 7.19 2.61 -2.12
CA GLY A 46 7.28 1.63 -3.21
C GLY A 46 5.99 1.52 -4.03
N ILE A 47 4.82 1.46 -3.37
CA ILE A 47 3.51 1.44 -4.05
C ILE A 47 3.30 2.72 -4.86
N LEU A 48 3.61 3.89 -4.28
CA LEU A 48 3.48 5.18 -4.98
C LEU A 48 4.45 5.28 -6.16
N CYS A 49 5.70 4.85 -5.98
CA CYS A 49 6.70 4.77 -7.04
C CYS A 49 6.26 3.83 -8.16
N ALA A 50 5.57 2.72 -7.88
CA ALA A 50 5.06 1.83 -8.93
C ALA A 50 3.89 2.43 -9.73
N ALA A 51 3.09 3.31 -9.10
CA ALA A 51 1.88 3.94 -9.64
C ALA A 51 1.05 3.00 -10.52
N ASP A 52 0.70 1.82 -9.99
CA ASP A 52 0.02 0.78 -10.75
C ASP A 52 -1.43 1.19 -11.08
N SER A 53 -1.67 1.55 -12.34
CA SER A 53 -2.96 2.00 -12.87
C SER A 53 -3.89 0.85 -13.28
N THR A 54 -3.50 -0.40 -13.06
CA THR A 54 -4.31 -1.58 -13.41
C THR A 54 -5.66 -1.55 -12.69
N LEU A 55 -6.76 -1.75 -13.41
CA LEU A 55 -8.08 -1.89 -12.81
C LEU A 55 -8.21 -3.29 -12.21
N GLN A 56 -8.22 -3.38 -10.88
CA GLN A 56 -8.43 -4.64 -10.18
C GLN A 56 -9.94 -4.95 -10.08
N PRO A 57 -10.37 -6.12 -10.59
CA PRO A 57 -11.68 -6.65 -10.25
C PRO A 57 -11.68 -7.04 -8.77
N ILE A 58 -12.74 -6.67 -8.05
CA ILE A 58 -12.89 -7.03 -6.63
C ILE A 58 -13.39 -8.48 -6.58
N ASP A 59 -12.51 -9.44 -6.33
CA ASP A 59 -12.84 -10.84 -6.08
C ASP A 59 -12.21 -11.36 -4.76
N LYS A 60 -12.60 -12.56 -4.33
CA LYS A 60 -12.36 -13.05 -2.96
C LYS A 60 -10.96 -13.67 -2.72
N THR A 61 -10.06 -13.69 -3.70
CA THR A 61 -8.97 -14.70 -3.70
C THR A 61 -7.53 -14.19 -3.82
N GLY A 62 -7.28 -12.89 -4.02
CA GLY A 62 -5.94 -12.28 -3.92
C GLY A 62 -4.97 -12.62 -5.07
N SER A 63 -4.05 -11.70 -5.39
CA SER A 63 -3.08 -11.87 -6.49
C SER A 63 -1.63 -11.96 -6.01
N THR A 64 -0.83 -12.75 -6.74
CA THR A 64 0.61 -12.97 -6.55
C THR A 64 1.40 -12.08 -7.51
N GLY A 65 2.30 -11.24 -7.00
CA GLY A 65 3.16 -10.37 -7.82
C GLY A 65 4.62 -10.52 -7.42
N LEU A 66 5.47 -11.04 -8.33
CA LEU A 66 6.90 -11.22 -8.09
C LEU A 66 7.73 -10.89 -9.34
N GLY A 67 8.68 -9.96 -9.18
CA GLY A 67 9.96 -9.90 -9.89
C GLY A 67 10.07 -9.00 -11.12
N LEU A 68 10.28 -7.68 -10.93
CA LEU A 68 10.80 -6.77 -11.98
C LEU A 68 11.57 -5.58 -11.36
N TRP A 69 12.56 -5.05 -12.10
CA TRP A 69 13.29 -3.82 -11.75
C TRP A 69 12.39 -2.59 -11.86
N HIS A 70 12.35 -1.75 -10.82
CA HIS A 70 11.42 -0.62 -10.73
C HIS A 70 12.09 0.71 -11.11
N SER A 71 11.54 1.38 -12.12
CA SER A 71 11.72 2.81 -12.34
C SER A 71 10.46 3.51 -11.83
N CYS A 72 10.61 4.52 -10.95
CA CYS A 72 9.45 5.20 -10.38
C CYS A 72 8.63 5.93 -11.44
N LYS A 73 7.32 5.81 -11.32
CA LYS A 73 6.29 6.53 -12.06
C LYS A 73 5.71 7.63 -11.15
N ASP A 74 5.14 8.66 -11.78
CA ASP A 74 4.51 9.75 -11.06
C ASP A 74 3.07 9.36 -10.63
N SER A 75 2.88 9.10 -9.33
CA SER A 75 1.58 8.76 -8.76
C SER A 75 0.57 9.91 -8.76
N SER A 76 1.02 11.17 -8.86
CA SER A 76 0.13 12.34 -8.80
C SER A 76 -0.93 12.31 -9.89
N ILE A 77 -0.58 11.79 -11.07
CA ILE A 77 -1.47 11.62 -12.22
C ILE A 77 -2.68 10.76 -11.87
N LEU A 78 -2.51 9.72 -11.04
CA LEU A 78 -3.60 8.83 -10.64
C LEU A 78 -4.52 9.47 -9.60
N TYR A 79 -3.97 10.27 -8.69
CA TYR A 79 -4.77 11.07 -7.75
C TYR A 79 -5.60 12.10 -8.51
N ASP A 80 -4.97 12.87 -9.39
CA ASP A 80 -5.61 13.85 -10.26
C ASP A 80 -6.75 13.24 -11.10
N TRP A 81 -6.54 12.04 -11.64
CA TRP A 81 -7.55 11.34 -12.42
C TRP A 81 -8.77 10.99 -11.56
N VAL A 82 -8.57 10.40 -10.38
CA VAL A 82 -9.69 10.04 -9.49
C VAL A 82 -10.46 11.26 -9.01
N GLU A 83 -9.79 12.35 -8.67
CA GLU A 83 -10.47 13.57 -8.21
C GLU A 83 -11.31 14.25 -9.29
N LYS A 84 -10.94 14.09 -10.57
CA LYS A 84 -11.64 14.65 -11.73
C LYS A 84 -12.71 13.72 -12.31
N SER A 85 -12.81 12.48 -11.82
CA SER A 85 -13.74 11.44 -12.29
C SER A 85 -15.01 11.38 -11.44
#